data_AF-A0A2R4NCK3-F1
#
_entry.id   AF-A0A2R4NCK3-F1
#
_cell.length_a   1.000
_cell.length_b   1.000
_cell.length_c   1.000
_cell.angle_alpha   90.00
_cell.angle_beta   90.00
_cell.angle_gamma   90.00
#
_symmetry.space_group_name_H-M   'P 1'
#
loop_
_entity.id
_entity.type
_entity.pdbx_description
1 polymer ?
#
loop_
_entity_poly.entity_id
_entity_poly.type
_entity_poly.pdbx_seq_one_letter_code
_entity_poly.pdbx_strand_id
1 'polypeptide(L)'
;MHIQKIPKSEFKVMKFIWEINDIITSKMVSENMREKYSWKTTTTLTFLKKLVEKHFLNAEKINGLTHYRILITKEEYIKFATKKFLEDIHDNSIESLIDSLLVILKT
;
A
#
# COMPACT_ATOMS: atom_id res chain seq x y z
N MET A 1 1.01 8.07 -15.26
CA MET A 1 1.61 7.79 -13.93
C MET A 1 2.14 6.37 -13.93
N HIS A 2 3.39 6.15 -13.51
CA HIS A 2 4.00 4.82 -13.44
C HIS A 2 3.88 4.28 -12.01
N ILE A 3 2.85 3.48 -11.74
CA ILE A 3 2.62 2.85 -10.43
C ILE A 3 3.52 1.61 -10.31
N GLN A 4 4.20 1.46 -9.18
CA GLN A 4 5.07 0.31 -8.90
C GLN A 4 4.42 -0.65 -7.90
N LYS A 5 4.78 -1.93 -7.93
CA LYS A 5 4.30 -2.90 -6.93
C LYS A 5 4.82 -2.54 -5.55
N ILE A 6 3.93 -2.47 -4.56
CA ILE A 6 4.30 -2.25 -3.17
C ILE A 6 4.71 -3.60 -2.54
N PRO A 7 5.92 -3.72 -1.97
CA PRO A 7 6.33 -4.89 -1.19
C PRO A 7 5.41 -5.16 0.01
N LYS A 8 5.31 -6.41 0.46
CA LYS A 8 4.39 -6.83 1.54
C LYS A 8 4.49 -5.94 2.81
N SER A 9 5.70 -5.58 3.23
CA SER A 9 5.92 -4.76 4.43
C SER A 9 5.44 -3.31 4.25
N GLU A 10 5.77 -2.68 3.13
CA GLU A 10 5.29 -1.33 2.80
C GLU A 10 3.76 -1.31 2.58
N PHE A 11 3.21 -2.41 2.05
CA PHE A 11 1.78 -2.53 1.81
C PHE A 11 0.97 -2.54 3.12
N LYS A 12 1.53 -3.09 4.21
CA LYS A 12 0.91 -3.00 5.54
C LYS A 12 0.75 -1.55 6.01
N VAL A 13 1.75 -0.71 5.73
CA VAL A 13 1.70 0.73 6.03
C VAL A 13 0.63 1.41 5.18
N MET A 14 0.63 1.19 3.86
CA MET A 14 -0.38 1.79 2.98
C MET A 14 -1.81 1.36 3.29
N LYS A 15 -2.04 0.10 3.71
CA LYS A 15 -3.37 -0.35 4.15
C LYS A 15 -3.89 0.51 5.30
N PHE A 16 -3.08 0.75 6.32
CA PHE A 16 -3.46 1.58 7.45
C PHE A 16 -3.73 3.04 7.02
N ILE A 17 -2.88 3.61 6.16
CA ILE A 17 -3.05 4.98 5.67
C ILE A 17 -4.35 5.12 4.85
N TRP A 18 -4.64 4.17 3.96
CA TRP A 18 -5.88 4.17 3.18
C TRP A 18 -7.14 3.92 4.02
N GLU A 19 -7.03 3.21 5.15
CA GLU A 19 -8.16 3.02 6.08
C GLU A 19 -8.56 4.34 6.76
N ILE A 20 -7.60 5.22 7.04
CA ILE A 20 -7.86 6.54 7.62
C ILE A 20 -8.38 7.53 6.57
N ASN A 21 -7.84 7.46 5.34
CA ASN A 21 -8.24 8.31 4.21
C ASN A 21 -8.16 9.83 4.49
N ASP A 22 -7.19 10.25 5.30
CA ASP A 22 -6.91 11.65 5.64
C ASP A 22 -5.39 11.87 5.80
N ILE A 23 -4.96 13.10 6.07
CA ILE A 23 -3.58 13.46 6.38
C ILE A 23 -3.15 12.74 7.65
N ILE A 24 -2.03 12.01 7.56
CA ILE A 24 -1.55 11.18 8.66
C ILE A 24 -0.14 11.56 9.11
N THR A 25 0.13 11.49 10.42
CA THR A 25 1.46 11.81 10.95
C THR A 25 2.37 10.58 11.05
N SER A 26 3.68 10.80 10.99
CA SER A 26 4.69 9.76 11.26
C SER A 26 4.49 9.06 12.60
N LYS A 27 4.01 9.79 13.61
CA LYS A 27 3.69 9.27 14.95
C LYS A 27 2.54 8.26 14.89
N MET A 28 1.41 8.62 14.31
CA MET A 28 0.22 7.74 14.21
C MET A 28 0.54 6.43 13.50
N VAL A 29 1.25 6.49 12.36
CA VAL A 29 1.67 5.28 11.63
C VAL A 29 2.60 4.43 12.49
N SER A 30 3.57 5.05 13.17
CA SER A 30 4.53 4.32 13.99
C SER A 30 3.88 3.63 15.19
N GLU A 31 2.91 4.27 15.83
CA GLU A 31 2.15 3.69 16.94
C GLU A 31 1.33 2.48 16.49
N ASN A 32 0.57 2.62 15.38
CA ASN A 32 -0.21 1.51 14.85
C ASN A 32 0.65 0.32 14.41
N MET A 33 1.77 0.58 13.73
CA MET A 33 2.68 -0.50 13.28
C MET A 33 3.38 -1.18 14.45
N ARG A 34 3.66 -0.45 15.54
CA ARG A 34 4.21 -1.02 16.78
C ARG A 34 3.20 -1.93 17.45
N GLU A 35 1.93 -1.52 17.55
CA GLU A 35 0.88 -2.33 18.19
C GLU A 35 0.53 -3.59 17.38
N LYS A 36 0.39 -3.46 16.06
CA LYS A 36 -0.07 -4.56 15.19
C LYS A 36 1.03 -5.53 14.77
N TYR A 37 2.28 -5.06 14.66
CA TYR A 37 3.38 -5.84 14.12
C TYR A 37 4.67 -5.80 14.96
N SER A 38 4.64 -5.17 16.14
CA SER A 38 5.81 -5.02 17.03
C SER A 38 7.01 -4.38 16.37
N TRP A 39 6.78 -3.49 15.40
CA TRP A 39 7.84 -2.78 14.70
C TRP A 39 8.43 -1.65 15.54
N LYS A 40 9.74 -1.43 15.39
CA LYS A 40 10.40 -0.21 15.87
C LYS A 40 9.98 0.97 15.00
N THR A 41 9.92 2.17 15.59
CA THR A 41 9.63 3.43 14.88
C THR A 41 10.52 3.62 13.65
N THR A 42 11.81 3.29 13.75
CA THR A 42 12.77 3.41 12.64
C THR A 42 12.39 2.56 11.42
N THR A 43 11.83 1.37 11.64
CA THR A 43 11.35 0.49 10.57
C THR A 43 10.17 1.12 9.84
N THR A 44 9.20 1.66 10.57
CA THR A 44 8.03 2.34 9.99
C THR A 44 8.45 3.58 9.20
N LEU A 45 9.35 4.41 9.75
CA LEU A 45 9.89 5.58 9.05
C LEU A 45 10.63 5.20 7.76
N THR A 46 11.35 4.08 7.76
CA THR A 46 12.02 3.56 6.56
C THR A 46 11.00 3.20 5.48
N PHE A 47 9.90 2.54 5.82
CA PHE A 47 8.85 2.22 4.85
C PHE A 47 8.10 3.46 4.37
N LEU A 48 7.81 4.42 5.25
CA LEU A 48 7.22 5.70 4.86
C LEU A 48 8.11 6.45 3.86
N LYS A 49 9.43 6.49 4.10
CA LYS A 49 10.39 7.09 3.17
C LYS A 49 10.33 6.42 1.79
N LYS A 50 10.35 5.07 1.74
CA LYS A 50 10.24 4.32 0.48
C LYS A 50 8.93 4.57 -0.26
N LEU A 51 7.83 4.72 0.48
CA LEU A 51 6.52 5.04 -0.11
C LEU A 51 6.47 6.45 -0.71
N VAL A 52 7.18 7.41 -0.09
CA VAL A 52 7.37 8.76 -0.64
C VAL A 52 8.26 8.72 -1.89
N GLU A 53 9.39 8.02 -1.83
CA GLU A 53 10.29 7.84 -2.99
C GLU A 53 9.56 7.20 -4.20
N LYS A 54 8.61 6.28 -3.93
CA LYS A 54 7.76 5.65 -4.93
C LYS A 54 6.51 6.46 -5.31
N HIS A 55 6.36 7.69 -4.81
CA HIS A 55 5.24 8.59 -5.12
C HIS A 55 3.85 8.08 -4.70
N PHE A 56 3.78 7.19 -3.70
CA PHE A 56 2.50 6.80 -3.10
C PHE A 56 2.00 7.84 -2.10
N LEU A 57 2.93 8.54 -1.46
CA LEU A 57 2.68 9.54 -0.43
C LEU A 57 3.47 10.80 -0.75
N ASN A 58 2.88 11.96 -0.48
CA ASN A 58 3.63 13.20 -0.30
C ASN A 58 3.96 13.37 1.19
N ALA A 59 5.10 13.95 1.52
CA ALA A 59 5.51 14.22 2.89
C ALA A 59 5.76 15.72 3.11
N GLU A 60 5.16 16.27 4.16
CA GLU A 60 5.29 17.67 4.55
C GLU A 60 5.70 17.76 6.03
N LYS A 61 6.69 18.59 6.35
CA LYS A 61 7.11 18.81 7.75
C LYS A 61 6.36 20.01 8.30
N ILE A 62 5.55 19.78 9.34
CA ILE A 62 4.76 20.81 10.02
C ILE A 62 4.98 20.63 11.52
N ASN A 63 5.41 21.70 12.20
CA ASN A 63 5.61 21.73 13.66
C ASN A 63 6.42 20.54 14.22
N GLY A 64 7.49 20.15 13.52
CA GLY A 64 8.38 19.07 13.95
C GLY A 64 7.89 17.65 13.64
N LEU A 65 6.68 17.48 13.08
CA LEU A 65 6.14 16.19 12.64
C LEU A 65 6.02 16.13 11.12
N THR A 66 6.26 14.94 10.56
CA THR A 66 6.01 14.68 9.15
C THR A 66 4.58 14.23 8.95
N HIS A 67 3.85 14.96 8.13
CA HIS A 67 2.50 14.70 7.67
C HIS A 67 2.56 14.07 6.29
N TYR A 68 1.78 13.03 6.07
CA TYR A 68 1.72 12.31 4.81
C TYR A 68 0.35 12.47 4.19
N ARG A 69 0.34 12.81 2.90
CA ARG A 69 -0.87 12.88 2.07
C ARG A 69 -0.84 11.77 1.03
N ILE A 70 -1.97 11.10 0.83
CA ILE A 70 -2.13 10.06 -0.18
C ILE A 70 -2.04 10.69 -1.57
N LEU A 71 -1.13 10.17 -2.42
CA LEU A 71 -1.04 10.53 -3.84
C LEU A 71 -1.67 9.47 -4.74
N ILE A 72 -1.61 8.20 -4.32
CA ILE A 72 -2.23 7.07 -5.01
C ILE A 72 -3.26 6.45 -4.09
N THR A 73 -4.52 6.52 -4.49
CA THR A 73 -5.64 5.96 -3.75
C THR A 73 -5.61 4.43 -3.74
N LYS A 74 -6.36 3.83 -2.81
CA LYS A 74 -6.53 2.38 -2.74
C LYS A 74 -7.13 1.83 -4.03
N GLU A 75 -8.09 2.53 -4.61
CA GLU A 75 -8.76 2.13 -5.86
C GLU A 75 -7.79 2.11 -7.05
N GLU A 76 -7.01 3.18 -7.22
CA GLU A 76 -5.99 3.25 -8.28
C GLU A 76 -4.97 2.12 -8.14
N TYR A 77 -4.52 1.83 -6.92
CA TYR A 77 -3.58 0.75 -6.68
C TYR A 77 -4.19 -0.63 -6.93
N ILE A 78 -5.44 -0.87 -6.53
CA ILE A 78 -6.15 -2.14 -6.82
C ILE A 78 -6.27 -2.32 -8.32
N LYS A 79 -6.71 -1.29 -9.05
CA LYS A 79 -6.83 -1.36 -10.51
C LYS A 79 -5.49 -1.70 -11.17
N PHE A 80 -4.42 -1.04 -10.74
CA PHE A 80 -3.06 -1.36 -11.21
C PHE A 80 -2.67 -2.81 -10.90
N ALA A 81 -2.83 -3.24 -9.64
CA ALA A 81 -2.39 -4.56 -9.19
C ALA A 81 -3.18 -5.68 -9.87
N THR A 82 -4.49 -5.52 -10.03
CA THR A 82 -5.36 -6.49 -10.71
C THR A 82 -5.03 -6.57 -12.19
N LYS A 83 -4.84 -5.43 -12.87
CA LYS A 83 -4.43 -5.41 -14.28
C LYS A 83 -3.08 -6.11 -14.48
N LYS A 84 -2.10 -5.79 -13.62
CA LYS A 84 -0.78 -6.43 -13.67
C LYS A 84 -0.83 -7.92 -13.36
N PHE A 85 -1.71 -8.35 -12.45
CA PHE A 85 -1.91 -9.78 -12.16
C PHE A 85 -2.54 -10.51 -13.35
N LEU A 86 -3.53 -9.91 -14.00
CA LEU A 86 -4.15 -10.45 -15.20
C LEU A 86 -3.14 -10.57 -16.35
N GLU A 87 -2.30 -9.56 -16.54
CA GLU A 87 -1.23 -9.55 -17.53
C GLU A 87 -0.12 -10.58 -17.24
N ASP A 88 0.42 -10.59 -16.02
CA ASP A 88 1.61 -11.38 -15.67
C ASP A 88 1.30 -12.88 -15.45
N ILE A 89 0.08 -13.24 -15.04
CA ILE A 89 -0.28 -14.61 -14.57
C ILE A 89 -1.36 -15.28 -15.43
N HIS A 90 -2.27 -14.51 -16.01
CA HIS A 90 -3.42 -15.02 -16.77
C HIS A 90 -3.38 -14.66 -18.25
N ASP A 91 -2.25 -14.14 -18.75
CA ASP A 91 -2.07 -13.75 -20.16
C ASP A 91 -3.21 -12.86 -20.70
N ASN A 92 -3.68 -11.91 -19.88
CA ASN A 92 -4.84 -11.05 -20.15
C ASN A 92 -6.21 -11.74 -20.27
N SER A 93 -6.33 -13.03 -19.91
CA SER A 93 -7.58 -13.78 -19.94
C SER A 93 -8.39 -13.64 -18.65
N ILE A 94 -9.55 -13.00 -18.74
CA ILE A 94 -10.51 -12.91 -17.63
C ILE A 94 -11.11 -14.29 -17.32
N GLU A 95 -11.34 -15.13 -18.34
CA GLU A 95 -11.85 -16.49 -18.16
C GLU A 95 -10.89 -17.32 -17.30
N SER A 96 -9.58 -17.26 -17.60
CA SER A 96 -8.55 -17.93 -16.80
C SER A 96 -8.55 -17.47 -15.34
N LEU A 97 -8.76 -16.17 -15.10
CA LEU A 97 -8.88 -15.63 -13.75
C LEU A 97 -10.13 -16.16 -13.03
N ILE A 98 -11.29 -16.16 -13.70
CA ILE A 98 -12.56 -16.65 -13.12
C ILE A 98 -12.44 -18.13 -12.78
N ASP A 99 -11.92 -18.95 -13.69
CA ASP A 99 -11.74 -20.38 -13.47
C ASP A 99 -10.84 -20.66 -12.26
N SER A 100 -9.74 -19.92 -12.13
CA SER A 100 -8.82 -20.05 -10.99
C SER A 100 -9.50 -19.68 -9.67
N LEU A 101 -10.34 -18.64 -9.66
CA LEU A 101 -11.12 -18.25 -8.49
C LEU A 101 -12.18 -19.31 -8.14
N LEU A 102 -12.85 -19.90 -9.12
CA LEU A 102 -13.83 -20.97 -8.91
C LEU A 102 -13.18 -22.21 -8.30
N VAL A 103 -11.95 -22.56 -8.68
CA VAL A 103 -11.20 -23.67 -8.07
C VAL A 103 -10.90 -23.36 -6.59
N ILE A 104 -10.44 -22.15 -6.27
CA ILE A 104 -10.15 -21.73 -4.90
C ILE A 104 -11.41 -21.80 -4.01
N LEU A 105 -12.57 -21.34 -4.50
CA LEU A 105 -13.82 -21.32 -3.73
C LEU A 105 -14.42 -22.72 -3.47
N LYS A 106 -13.98 -23.74 -4.22
CA LYS A 106 -14.43 -25.14 -4.06
C LYS A 106 -13.52 -25.97 -3.15
N THR A 107 -12.42 -25.37 -2.66
CA THR A 107 -11.44 -25.99 -1.76
C THR A 107 -11.67 -25.51 -0.33
#